data_AF-A0A497KNC4-F1
#
_entry.id   AF-A0A497KNC4-F1
#
_cell.length_a   1.000
_cell.length_b   1.000
_cell.length_c   1.000
_cell.angle_alpha   90.00
_cell.angle_beta   90.00
_cell.angle_gamma   90.00
#
_symmetry.space_group_name_H-M   'P 1'
#
loop_
_entity.id
_entity.type
_entity.pdbx_description
1 polymer ?
#
loop_
_entity_poly.entity_id
_entity_poly.type
_entity_poly.pdbx_seq_one_letter_code
_entity_poly.pdbx_strand_id
1 'polypeptide(L)'
;MNAMNDEFKDSCTVQEAAQLLGVSPDTIRRRIRLGILSAHRKGKQYLINRSELEKFMHDNGNVHGSVIPGSRKDAFVQDMVQTAMLKRELEVSQKENEMLRERIRELEEDKAFLLDQIREKDKLIGELAVRALPKPRTPLVKRIRHLFRRTKEV
;
A
#
# COMPACT_ATOMS: atom_id res chain seq x y z
N MET A 1 -45.21 -34.92 -14.93
CA MET A 1 -45.23 -33.45 -15.11
C MET A 1 -45.25 -32.81 -13.73
N ASN A 2 -44.16 -32.18 -13.27
CA ASN A 2 -44.14 -31.27 -12.12
C ASN A 2 -42.88 -30.39 -12.22
N ALA A 3 -42.77 -29.65 -13.33
CA ALA A 3 -41.70 -28.67 -13.55
C ALA A 3 -42.11 -27.25 -13.09
N MET A 4 -43.25 -27.09 -12.42
CA MET A 4 -43.84 -25.78 -12.10
C MET A 4 -43.57 -25.27 -10.67
N ASN A 5 -42.83 -26.02 -9.86
CA ASN A 5 -42.56 -25.66 -8.45
C ASN A 5 -41.13 -25.18 -8.18
N ASP A 6 -40.21 -25.22 -9.16
CA ASP A 6 -38.83 -24.74 -8.98
C ASP A 6 -38.63 -23.26 -9.36
N GLU A 7 -39.54 -22.64 -10.13
CA GLU A 7 -39.44 -21.21 -10.49
C GLU A 7 -39.72 -20.24 -9.33
N PHE A 8 -40.37 -20.70 -8.26
CA PHE A 8 -40.67 -19.87 -7.07
C PHE A 8 -39.59 -19.94 -5.99
N LYS A 9 -38.55 -20.76 -6.18
CA LYS A 9 -37.50 -20.97 -5.18
C LYS A 9 -36.54 -19.79 -5.06
N ASP A 10 -36.41 -19.00 -6.13
CA ASP A 10 -35.48 -17.87 -6.22
C ASP A 10 -36.17 -16.50 -6.32
N SER A 11 -37.44 -16.41 -5.94
CA SER A 11 -38.15 -15.13 -5.84
C SER A 11 -38.23 -14.66 -4.40
N CYS A 12 -37.84 -13.41 -4.13
CA CYS A 12 -37.93 -12.79 -2.81
C CYS A 12 -39.06 -11.75 -2.75
N THR A 13 -39.62 -11.56 -1.57
CA THR A 13 -40.64 -10.53 -1.34
C THR A 13 -40.01 -9.14 -1.20
N VAL A 14 -40.84 -8.09 -1.29
CA VAL A 14 -40.42 -6.71 -1.02
C VAL A 14 -39.77 -6.55 0.36
N GLN A 15 -40.24 -7.28 1.37
CA GLN A 15 -39.70 -7.21 2.73
C GLN A 15 -38.32 -7.87 2.82
N GLU A 16 -38.16 -9.03 2.21
CA GLU A 16 -36.87 -9.74 2.15
C GLU A 16 -35.84 -8.94 1.34
N ALA A 17 -36.24 -8.41 0.18
CA ALA A 17 -35.39 -7.54 -0.62
C ALA A 17 -34.98 -6.26 0.15
N ALA A 18 -35.89 -5.70 0.96
CA ALA A 18 -35.59 -4.56 1.82
C ALA A 18 -34.54 -4.90 2.88
N GLN A 19 -34.64 -6.08 3.50
CA GLN A 19 -33.65 -6.56 4.48
C GLN A 19 -32.29 -6.84 3.83
N LEU A 20 -32.28 -7.52 2.67
CA LEU A 20 -31.06 -7.85 1.94
C LEU A 20 -30.31 -6.59 1.46
N LEU A 21 -31.05 -5.55 1.06
CA LEU A 21 -30.49 -4.28 0.61
C LEU A 21 -30.29 -3.25 1.74
N GLY A 22 -30.71 -3.56 2.97
CA GLY A 22 -30.65 -2.64 4.11
C GLY A 22 -31.45 -1.33 3.92
N VAL A 23 -32.57 -1.37 3.20
CA VAL A 23 -33.41 -0.19 2.90
C VAL A 23 -34.83 -0.37 3.39
N SER A 24 -35.63 0.70 3.41
CA SER A 24 -37.05 0.59 3.75
C SER A 24 -37.85 -0.14 2.66
N PRO A 25 -38.90 -0.89 3.02
CA PRO A 25 -39.80 -1.52 2.05
C PRO A 25 -40.45 -0.52 1.08
N ASP A 26 -40.66 0.72 1.53
CA ASP A 26 -41.20 1.77 0.68
C ASP A 26 -40.23 2.18 -0.44
N THR A 27 -38.93 2.26 -0.12
CA THR A 27 -37.88 2.48 -1.11
C THR A 27 -37.86 1.39 -2.17
N ILE A 28 -38.06 0.13 -1.79
CA ILE A 28 -38.18 -0.98 -2.76
C ILE A 28 -39.42 -0.81 -3.65
N ARG A 29 -40.60 -0.53 -3.07
CA ARG A 29 -41.84 -0.29 -3.86
C ARG A 29 -41.68 0.89 -4.83
N ARG A 30 -41.04 1.97 -4.37
CA ARG A 30 -40.72 3.14 -5.19
C ARG A 30 -39.79 2.74 -6.35
N ARG A 31 -38.72 1.99 -6.09
CA ARG A 31 -37.77 1.53 -7.13
C ARG A 31 -38.43 0.61 -8.16
N ILE A 32 -39.34 -0.27 -7.74
CA ILE A 32 -40.17 -1.08 -8.66
C ILE A 32 -41.04 -0.18 -9.53
N ARG A 33 -41.74 0.80 -8.93
CA ARG A 33 -42.60 1.74 -9.69
C ARG A 33 -41.82 2.59 -10.68
N LEU A 34 -40.58 2.92 -10.36
CA LEU A 34 -39.67 3.67 -11.24
C LEU A 34 -39.00 2.80 -12.31
N GLY A 35 -39.26 1.48 -12.33
CA GLY A 35 -38.65 0.55 -13.29
C GLY A 35 -37.17 0.25 -13.04
N ILE A 36 -36.64 0.64 -11.88
CA ILE A 36 -35.23 0.42 -11.49
C ILE A 36 -35.01 -1.03 -11.05
N LEU A 37 -36.02 -1.62 -10.41
CA LEU A 37 -36.03 -3.03 -10.02
C LEU A 37 -37.15 -3.75 -10.77
N SER A 38 -36.78 -4.79 -11.50
CA SER A 38 -37.72 -5.73 -12.12
C SER A 38 -38.44 -6.53 -11.04
N ALA A 39 -39.78 -6.54 -11.09
CA ALA A 39 -40.60 -7.32 -10.17
C ALA A 39 -41.87 -7.81 -10.87
N HIS A 40 -42.28 -9.02 -10.53
CA HIS A 40 -43.53 -9.62 -11.02
C HIS A 40 -44.59 -9.55 -9.93
N ARG A 41 -45.80 -9.14 -10.32
CA ARG A 41 -46.95 -9.09 -9.40
C ARG A 41 -47.65 -10.44 -9.38
N LYS A 42 -47.64 -11.12 -8.24
CA LYS A 42 -48.40 -12.35 -7.99
C LYS A 42 -49.50 -12.05 -6.97
N GLY A 43 -50.74 -11.89 -7.45
CA GLY A 43 -51.88 -11.49 -6.62
C GLY A 43 -51.74 -10.08 -6.03
N LYS A 44 -51.62 -10.00 -4.69
CA LYS A 44 -51.48 -8.73 -3.93
C LYS A 44 -50.04 -8.35 -3.59
N GLN A 45 -49.05 -9.17 -3.97
CA GLN A 45 -47.65 -8.95 -3.59
C GLN A 45 -46.74 -8.85 -4.83
N TYR A 46 -45.63 -8.12 -4.67
CA TYR A 46 -44.53 -8.09 -5.64
C TYR A 46 -43.50 -9.14 -5.26
N LEU A 47 -43.08 -9.91 -6.26
CA LEU A 47 -41.99 -10.88 -6.18
C LEU A 47 -40.85 -10.37 -7.05
N ILE A 48 -39.66 -10.29 -6.47
CA ILE A 48 -38.44 -9.82 -7.11
C ILE A 48 -37.55 -11.03 -7.34
N ASN A 49 -37.02 -11.19 -8.54
CA ASN A 49 -36.08 -12.27 -8.82
C ASN A 49 -34.78 -12.01 -8.04
N ARG A 50 -34.33 -12.99 -7.25
CA ARG A 50 -33.15 -12.86 -6.40
C ARG A 50 -31.87 -12.63 -7.21
N SER A 51 -31.73 -13.29 -8.37
CA SER A 51 -30.56 -13.10 -9.24
C SER A 51 -30.49 -11.69 -9.83
N GLU A 52 -31.63 -11.06 -10.11
CA GLU A 52 -31.67 -9.66 -10.54
C GLU A 52 -31.36 -8.69 -9.39
N LEU A 53 -31.83 -9.02 -8.19
CA LEU A 53 -31.52 -8.25 -6.98
C LEU A 53 -30.02 -8.28 -6.67
N GLU A 54 -29.38 -9.44 -6.78
CA GLU A 54 -27.94 -9.61 -6.57
C GLU A 54 -27.12 -8.86 -7.64
N LYS A 55 -27.52 -8.93 -8.92
CA LYS A 55 -26.91 -8.08 -9.97
C LYS A 55 -27.05 -6.59 -9.64
N PHE A 56 -28.24 -6.18 -9.19
CA PHE A 56 -28.48 -4.81 -8.78
C PHE A 56 -27.58 -4.38 -7.60
N MET A 57 -27.29 -5.29 -6.66
CA MET A 57 -26.34 -5.04 -5.56
C MET A 57 -24.91 -4.83 -6.05
N HIS A 58 -24.47 -5.64 -7.01
CA HIS A 58 -23.12 -5.53 -7.57
C HIS A 58 -22.95 -4.28 -8.45
N ASP A 59 -23.92 -4.01 -9.32
CA ASP A 59 -23.86 -2.87 -10.24
C ASP A 59 -24.00 -1.53 -9.51
N ASN A 60 -24.77 -1.50 -8.41
CA ASN A 60 -24.99 -0.30 -7.61
C ASN A 60 -24.29 -0.40 -6.25
N GLY A 61 -23.11 -1.03 -6.23
CA GLY A 61 -22.26 -1.22 -5.05
C GLY A 61 -22.39 -0.08 -4.04
N ASN A 62 -23.13 -0.37 -2.97
CA ASN A 62 -23.30 0.49 -1.80
C ASN A 62 -23.86 1.91 -2.03
N VAL A 63 -25.01 2.05 -2.70
CA VAL A 63 -25.81 3.30 -2.60
C VAL A 63 -26.60 3.32 -1.28
N HIS A 64 -25.89 3.43 -0.16
CA HIS A 64 -26.44 3.69 1.18
C HIS A 64 -26.68 5.19 1.45
N GLY A 65 -26.90 5.97 0.39
CA GLY A 65 -27.24 7.38 0.47
C GLY A 65 -28.53 7.65 -0.29
N SER A 66 -29.45 8.36 0.35
CA SER A 66 -30.62 8.95 -0.30
C SER A 66 -30.17 9.94 -1.39
N VAL A 67 -29.97 9.45 -2.63
CA VAL A 67 -29.69 10.35 -3.75
C VAL A 67 -31.01 10.88 -4.29
N ILE A 68 -31.34 12.09 -3.84
CA ILE A 68 -32.40 12.91 -4.43
C ILE A 68 -32.03 13.17 -5.91
N PRO A 69 -32.96 13.01 -6.88
CA PRO A 69 -32.64 13.07 -8.31
C PRO A 69 -32.10 14.42 -8.83
N GLY A 70 -31.97 15.45 -7.98
CA GLY A 70 -31.39 16.75 -8.33
C GLY A 70 -29.89 16.89 -8.05
N SER A 71 -29.29 16.03 -7.22
CA SER A 71 -27.92 16.20 -6.70
C SER A 71 -26.82 15.49 -7.52
N ARG A 72 -27.18 14.84 -8.65
CA ARG A 72 -26.22 14.08 -9.47
C ARG A 72 -25.14 14.96 -10.10
N LYS A 73 -25.45 16.22 -10.45
CA LYS A 73 -24.48 17.10 -11.13
C LYS A 73 -23.39 17.58 -10.17
N ASP A 74 -23.75 17.98 -8.96
CA ASP A 74 -22.79 18.47 -7.96
C ASP A 74 -21.88 17.35 -7.44
N ALA A 75 -22.44 16.15 -7.23
CA ALA A 75 -21.67 14.97 -6.84
C ALA A 75 -20.65 14.55 -7.92
N PHE A 76 -21.02 14.61 -9.22
CA PHE A 76 -20.10 14.32 -10.32
C PHE A 76 -18.97 15.34 -10.43
N VAL A 77 -19.28 16.64 -10.25
CA VAL A 77 -18.27 17.70 -10.26
C VAL A 77 -17.32 17.54 -9.08
N GLN A 78 -17.84 17.26 -7.89
CA GLN A 78 -17.03 17.04 -6.69
C GLN A 78 -16.11 15.83 -6.84
N ASP A 79 -16.62 14.72 -7.39
CA ASP A 79 -15.82 13.51 -7.65
C ASP A 79 -14.74 13.77 -8.72
N MET A 80 -15.06 14.53 -9.78
CA MET A 80 -14.08 14.93 -10.80
C MET A 80 -12.97 15.82 -10.23
N VAL A 81 -13.31 16.74 -9.33
CA VAL A 81 -12.33 17.60 -8.65
C VAL A 81 -11.46 16.74 -7.72
N GLN A 82 -12.05 15.85 -6.94
CA GLN A 82 -11.33 14.97 -6.04
C GLN A 82 -10.36 14.05 -6.80
N THR A 83 -10.82 13.43 -7.88
CA THR A 83 -9.99 12.57 -8.73
C THR A 83 -8.85 13.34 -9.39
N ALA A 84 -9.07 14.60 -9.80
CA ALA A 84 -8.01 15.45 -10.33
C ALA A 84 -6.97 15.82 -9.27
N MET A 85 -7.40 16.14 -8.04
CA MET A 85 -6.49 16.41 -6.92
C MET A 85 -5.66 15.17 -6.56
N LEU A 86 -6.30 14.01 -6.45
CA LEU A 86 -5.62 12.74 -6.14
C LEU A 86 -4.59 12.36 -7.21
N LYS A 87 -4.91 12.57 -8.49
CA LYS A 87 -3.94 12.34 -9.58
C LYS A 87 -2.74 13.27 -9.46
N ARG A 88 -2.96 14.54 -9.14
CA ARG A 88 -1.88 15.51 -8.95
C ARG A 88 -0.99 15.13 -7.76
N GLU A 89 -1.59 14.71 -6.66
CA GLU A 89 -0.84 14.26 -5.48
C GLU A 89 -0.02 12.99 -5.79
N LEU A 90 -0.61 12.04 -6.51
CA LEU A 90 0.07 10.84 -6.98
C LEU A 90 1.28 11.19 -7.86
N GLU A 91 1.11 12.11 -8.82
CA GLU A 91 2.20 12.58 -9.69
C GLU A 91 3.33 13.25 -8.88
N VAL A 92 3.00 14.09 -7.90
CA VAL A 92 4.00 14.74 -7.04
C VAL A 92 4.76 13.70 -6.22
N SER A 93 4.04 12.77 -5.60
CA SER A 93 4.64 11.70 -4.81
C SER A 93 5.50 10.75 -5.65
N GLN A 94 5.09 10.46 -6.89
CA GLN A 94 5.89 9.67 -7.82
C GLN A 94 7.20 10.38 -8.19
N LYS A 95 7.15 11.68 -8.50
CA LYS A 95 8.35 12.48 -8.77
C LYS A 95 9.30 12.53 -7.57
N GLU A 96 8.78 12.68 -6.36
CA GLU A 96 9.60 12.65 -5.15
C GLU A 96 10.28 11.28 -4.98
N ASN A 97 9.55 10.18 -5.21
CA ASN A 97 10.12 8.83 -5.19
C ASN A 97 11.22 8.64 -6.25
N GLU A 98 11.05 9.19 -7.45
CA GLU A 98 12.07 9.16 -8.50
C GLU A 98 13.34 9.89 -8.06
N MET A 99 13.21 11.14 -7.59
CA MET A 99 14.35 11.93 -7.11
C MET A 99 15.07 11.23 -5.94
N LEU A 100 14.33 10.66 -4.99
CA LEU A 100 14.92 9.94 -3.86
C LEU A 100 15.67 8.70 -4.32
N ARG A 101 15.14 7.95 -5.31
CA ARG A 101 15.82 6.78 -5.88
C ARG A 101 17.10 7.16 -6.62
N GLU A 102 17.08 8.24 -7.38
CA GLU A 102 18.28 8.78 -8.03
C GLU A 102 19.33 9.18 -6.99
N ARG A 103 18.93 9.88 -5.93
CA ARG A 103 19.85 10.26 -4.86
C ARG A 103 20.45 9.06 -4.12
N ILE A 104 19.66 8.01 -3.90
CA ILE A 104 20.15 6.76 -3.32
C ILE A 104 21.22 6.13 -4.23
N ARG A 105 20.97 6.08 -5.55
CA ARG A 105 21.95 5.55 -6.50
C ARG A 105 23.27 6.31 -6.46
N GLU A 106 23.24 7.64 -6.50
CA GLU A 106 24.46 8.46 -6.39
C GLU A 106 25.24 8.17 -5.11
N LEU A 107 24.53 8.11 -3.97
CA LEU A 107 25.15 7.81 -2.68
C LEU A 107 25.74 6.40 -2.61
N GLU A 108 25.11 5.44 -3.26
CA GLU A 108 25.62 4.07 -3.38
C GLU A 108 26.90 4.00 -4.24
N GLU A 109 26.95 4.76 -5.34
CA GLU A 109 28.14 4.88 -6.19
C GLU A 109 29.31 5.54 -5.43
N ASP A 110 29.05 6.66 -4.75
CA ASP A 110 30.04 7.34 -3.91
C ASP A 110 30.58 6.41 -2.81
N LYS A 111 29.68 5.67 -2.16
CA LYS A 111 30.06 4.70 -1.12
C LYS A 111 30.93 3.58 -1.69
N ALA A 112 30.60 3.05 -2.87
CA ALA A 112 31.39 2.01 -3.52
C ALA A 112 32.81 2.52 -3.82
N PHE A 113 32.91 3.71 -4.40
CA PHE A 113 34.19 4.35 -4.71
C PHE A 113 35.06 4.55 -3.46
N LEU A 114 34.49 5.09 -2.38
CA LEU A 114 35.22 5.30 -1.13
C LEU A 114 35.69 3.99 -0.50
N LEU A 115 34.87 2.93 -0.55
CA LEU A 115 35.25 1.61 -0.05
C LEU A 115 36.42 1.02 -0.84
N ASP A 116 36.45 1.21 -2.15
CA ASP A 116 37.56 0.73 -2.98
C ASP A 116 38.85 1.50 -2.69
N GLN A 117 38.78 2.81 -2.47
CA GLN A 117 39.94 3.59 -2.01
C GLN A 117 40.45 3.13 -0.65
N ILE A 118 39.55 2.81 0.29
CA ILE A 118 39.96 2.31 1.62
C ILE A 118 40.68 0.98 1.47
N ARG A 119 40.12 0.04 0.68
CA ARG A 119 40.76 -1.26 0.42
C ARG A 119 42.13 -1.12 -0.22
N GLU A 120 42.30 -0.19 -1.15
CA GLU A 120 43.59 0.07 -1.79
C GLU A 120 44.60 0.62 -0.77
N LYS A 121 44.18 1.58 0.06
CA LYS A 121 45.01 2.11 1.14
C LYS A 121 45.39 1.02 2.15
N ASP A 122 44.47 0.13 2.52
CA ASP A 122 44.74 -0.99 3.43
C ASP A 122 45.76 -1.97 2.85
N LYS A 123 45.71 -2.25 1.54
CA LYS A 123 46.73 -3.06 0.85
C LYS A 123 48.10 -2.40 0.91
N LEU A 124 48.17 -1.11 0.57
CA LEU A 124 49.43 -0.35 0.63
C LEU A 124 50.01 -0.31 2.04
N ILE A 125 49.17 -0.11 3.06
CA ILE A 125 49.58 -0.19 4.46
C ILE A 125 50.12 -1.58 4.78
N GLY A 126 49.46 -2.66 4.33
CA GLY A 126 49.93 -4.03 4.51
C GLY A 126 51.30 -4.28 3.88
N GLU A 127 51.50 -3.86 2.63
CA GLU A 127 52.79 -3.98 1.93
C GLU A 127 53.89 -3.20 2.63
N LEU A 128 53.61 -1.96 3.04
CA LEU A 128 54.55 -1.12 3.77
C LEU A 128 54.83 -1.67 5.18
N ALA A 129 53.85 -2.26 5.86
CA ALA A 129 54.02 -2.88 7.17
C ALA A 129 54.92 -4.11 7.10
N VAL A 130 54.79 -4.94 6.06
CA VAL A 130 55.71 -6.07 5.80
C VAL A 130 57.13 -5.57 5.54
N ARG A 131 57.25 -4.42 4.86
CA ARG A 131 58.55 -3.81 4.54
C ARG A 131 59.15 -3.03 5.71
N ALA A 132 58.33 -2.60 6.67
CA ALA A 132 58.73 -1.83 7.83
C ALA A 132 59.17 -2.73 8.99
N LEU A 133 60.48 -2.98 8.98
CA LEU A 133 61.39 -3.29 10.08
C LEU A 133 61.50 -4.75 10.57
N PRO A 134 62.69 -5.38 10.45
CA PRO A 134 62.98 -6.65 11.10
C PRO A 134 62.95 -6.50 12.62
N LYS A 135 62.49 -7.55 13.32
CA LYS A 135 62.44 -7.58 14.79
C LYS A 135 63.79 -7.14 15.37
N PRO A 136 63.83 -6.15 16.29
CA PRO A 136 65.08 -5.65 16.84
C PRO A 136 65.82 -6.80 17.54
N ARG A 137 67.10 -7.01 17.16
CA ARG A 137 67.97 -8.07 17.72
C ARG A 137 68.10 -8.02 19.25
N THR A 138 67.86 -6.85 19.86
CA THR A 138 67.91 -6.67 21.30
C THR A 138 66.60 -6.04 21.82
N PRO A 139 66.00 -6.63 22.87
CA PRO A 139 64.83 -6.03 23.52
C PRO A 139 65.15 -4.62 24.04
N LEU A 140 64.24 -3.67 23.84
CA LEU A 140 64.33 -2.30 24.34
C LEU A 140 64.71 -2.24 25.83
N VAL A 141 64.18 -3.18 26.62
CA VAL A 141 64.49 -3.32 28.04
C VAL A 141 65.99 -3.52 28.30
N LYS A 142 66.73 -4.25 27.44
CA LYS A 142 68.20 -4.40 27.57
C LYS A 142 68.92 -3.08 27.26
N ARG A 143 68.43 -2.30 26.29
CA ARG A 143 68.98 -0.98 25.89
C ARG A 143 68.70 0.13 26.89
N ILE A 144 67.77 -0.07 27.81
CA ILE A 144 67.42 0.96 28.80
C ILE A 144 67.91 0.55 30.20
N ARG A 145 68.19 -0.73 30.43
CA ARG A 145 68.70 -1.27 31.70
C ARG A 145 69.98 -0.58 32.20
N HIS A 146 70.86 -0.15 31.31
CA HIS A 146 72.10 0.53 31.68
C HIS A 146 71.90 2.01 32.04
N LEU A 147 70.78 2.64 31.64
CA LEU A 147 70.42 4.00 32.07
C LEU A 147 69.90 4.02 33.51
N PHE A 148 69.21 2.97 33.95
CA PHE A 148 68.64 2.88 35.30
C PHE A 148 69.51 2.15 36.33
N ARG A 149 70.72 1.71 35.95
CA ARG A 149 71.60 0.94 36.84
C ARG A 149 72.47 1.81 37.76
N ARG A 150 72.37 3.13 37.68
CA ARG A 150 73.30 4.08 38.33
C ARG A 150 72.79 4.75 39.61
N THR A 151 71.71 4.28 40.21
CA THR A 151 71.16 4.85 41.47
C THR A 151 71.01 3.80 42.56
N LYS A 152 72.10 3.08 42.87
CA LYS A 152 72.32 2.46 44.18
C LYS A 152 73.82 2.41 44.46
N GLU A 153 74.37 3.52 44.94
CA GLU A 153 75.50 3.49 45.87
C GLU A 153 75.18 4.46 47.01
N VAL A 154 75.22 3.88 48.23
CA VAL A 154 75.38 4.40 49.60
C VAL A 154 74.87 5.81 49.93
#